data_AF-A0A835PRS2-F1
#
_entry.id   AF-A0A835PRS2-F1
#
_cell.length_a   1.000
_cell.length_b   1.000
_cell.length_c   1.000
_cell.angle_alpha   90.00
_cell.angle_beta   90.00
_cell.angle_gamma   90.00
#
_symmetry.space_group_name_H-M   'P 1'
#
loop_
_entity.id
_entity.type
_entity.pdbx_description
1 polymer ?
#
loop_
_entity_poly.entity_id
_entity_poly.type
_entity_poly.pdbx_seq_one_letter_code
_entity_poly.pdbx_strand_id
1 'polypeptide(L)'
;MDYMDQFDRDGDGLIENDGFPDQTYDAWTVHGISAYCGCLWIASLQAAAAMAHRLGDHAYAEKFTIKFLMAKNAFESKLWNGSYFNYDSGNSSNSKSIQADQLAGQWYVASSGLPSF
;
A
#
# COMPACT_ATOMS: atom_id res chain seq x y z
N MET A 1 7.20 1.04 -10.56
CA MET A 1 7.32 1.83 -9.33
C MET A 1 7.31 3.32 -9.64
N ASP A 2 8.23 3.85 -10.44
CA ASP A 2 8.35 5.30 -10.66
C ASP A 2 7.10 5.98 -11.25
N TYR A 3 6.34 5.30 -12.13
CA TYR A 3 5.06 5.84 -12.62
C TYR A 3 4.03 5.98 -11.50
N MET A 4 4.00 5.05 -10.54
CA MET A 4 3.04 5.07 -9.44
C MET A 4 3.37 6.17 -8.42
N ASP A 5 4.63 6.58 -8.32
CA ASP A 5 5.08 7.62 -7.39
C ASP A 5 4.38 8.98 -7.62
N GLN A 6 3.85 9.24 -8.81
CA GLN A 6 3.11 10.47 -9.08
C GLN A 6 1.76 10.56 -8.32
N PHE A 7 1.28 9.42 -7.80
CA PHE A 7 0.04 9.31 -7.05
C PHE A 7 0.26 9.33 -5.54
N ASP A 8 1.48 9.58 -5.06
CA ASP A 8 1.79 9.91 -3.68
C ASP A 8 1.83 11.45 -3.58
N ARG A 9 0.70 12.06 -3.24
CA ARG A 9 0.50 13.52 -3.27
C ARG A 9 0.88 14.18 -1.97
N ASP A 10 0.85 13.46 -0.85
CA ASP A 10 1.22 13.99 0.47
C ASP A 10 2.66 13.64 0.92
N GLY A 11 3.35 12.77 0.18
CA GLY A 11 4.76 12.45 0.36
C GLY A 11 5.02 11.47 1.50
N ASP A 12 4.01 10.76 1.98
CA ASP A 12 4.13 9.78 3.06
C ASP A 12 4.61 8.40 2.59
N GLY A 13 4.77 8.22 1.28
CA GLY A 13 5.20 6.98 0.64
C GLY A 13 4.06 6.07 0.18
N LEU A 14 2.79 6.43 0.40
CA LEU A 14 1.61 5.72 -0.08
C LEU A 14 1.02 6.42 -1.30
N ILE A 15 0.44 5.62 -2.19
CA ILE A 15 -0.37 6.14 -3.29
C ILE A 15 -1.80 6.38 -2.82
N GLU A 16 -2.41 7.50 -3.19
CA GLU A 16 -3.81 7.77 -2.87
C GLU A 16 -4.77 7.47 -4.02
N ASN A 17 -5.95 6.99 -3.67
CA ASN A 17 -7.10 6.82 -4.54
C ASN A 17 -7.86 8.15 -4.70
N ASP A 18 -8.44 8.38 -5.89
CA ASP A 18 -8.95 9.69 -6.32
C ASP A 18 -10.45 9.94 -6.07
N GLY A 19 -11.12 9.17 -5.20
CA GLY A 19 -12.55 9.39 -4.95
C GLY A 19 -13.45 8.97 -6.11
N PHE A 20 -12.91 8.18 -7.04
CA PHE A 20 -13.65 7.43 -8.06
C PHE A 20 -13.10 5.99 -8.12
N PRO A 21 -13.81 5.03 -8.76
CA PRO A 21 -13.32 3.66 -8.86
C PRO A 21 -12.08 3.57 -9.76
N ASP A 22 -10.91 3.53 -9.15
CA ASP A 22 -9.59 3.47 -9.77
C ASP A 22 -8.86 2.13 -9.48
N GLN A 23 -9.63 1.13 -9.06
CA GLN A 23 -9.16 -0.20 -8.66
C GLN A 23 -10.17 -1.28 -9.09
N THR A 24 -9.81 -2.56 -8.89
CA THR A 24 -10.55 -3.72 -9.44
C THR A 24 -12.01 -3.85 -9.01
N TYR A 25 -12.38 -3.30 -7.85
CA TYR A 25 -13.76 -3.16 -7.38
C TYR A 25 -14.36 -1.89 -8.00
N ASP A 26 -14.62 -1.95 -9.30
CA ASP A 26 -14.99 -0.86 -10.23
C ASP A 26 -16.27 -0.08 -9.89
N ALA A 27 -17.07 -0.54 -8.93
CA ALA A 27 -18.25 0.15 -8.43
C ALA A 27 -18.05 0.77 -7.03
N TRP A 28 -16.89 0.59 -6.41
CA TRP A 28 -16.64 1.01 -5.03
C TRP A 28 -15.68 2.20 -4.97
N THR A 29 -16.17 3.31 -4.42
CA THR A 29 -15.40 4.53 -4.27
C THR A 29 -14.50 4.49 -3.03
N VAL A 30 -13.24 4.86 -3.22
CA VAL A 30 -12.22 4.99 -2.18
C VAL A 30 -11.76 6.43 -2.08
N HIS A 31 -11.56 6.94 -0.86
CA HIS A 31 -11.05 8.29 -0.62
C HIS A 31 -9.71 8.28 0.13
N GLY A 32 -8.70 8.94 -0.43
CA GLY A 32 -7.35 8.95 0.15
C GLY A 32 -6.72 7.57 -0.01
N ILE A 33 -6.06 7.04 1.01
CA ILE A 33 -5.47 5.69 0.94
C ILE A 33 -6.53 4.62 1.27
N SER A 34 -6.51 3.48 0.57
CA SER A 34 -7.27 2.28 0.94
C SER A 34 -6.41 1.22 1.59
N ALA A 35 -7.02 0.37 2.42
CA ALA A 35 -6.37 -0.84 2.90
C ALA A 35 -5.91 -1.74 1.74
N TYR A 36 -6.78 -1.97 0.75
CA TYR A 36 -6.46 -2.81 -0.42
C TYR A 36 -5.29 -2.27 -1.25
N CYS A 37 -5.40 -1.05 -1.81
CA CYS A 37 -4.36 -0.52 -2.69
C CYS A 37 -3.07 -0.20 -1.92
N GLY A 38 -3.19 0.33 -0.69
CA GLY A 38 -2.04 0.62 0.15
C GLY A 38 -1.26 -0.65 0.52
N CYS A 39 -1.95 -1.74 0.88
CA CYS A 39 -1.29 -3.00 1.20
C CYS A 39 -0.58 -3.60 -0.03
N LEU A 40 -1.22 -3.58 -1.20
CA LEU A 40 -0.59 -4.01 -2.46
C LEU A 40 0.63 -3.18 -2.81
N TRP A 41 0.56 -1.86 -2.61
CA TRP A 41 1.67 -0.95 -2.87
C TRP A 41 2.88 -1.25 -1.99
N ILE A 42 2.68 -1.41 -0.68
CA ILE A 42 3.76 -1.77 0.27
C ILE A 42 4.41 -3.10 -0.12
N ALA A 43 3.60 -4.12 -0.44
CA ALA A 43 4.09 -5.41 -0.91
C ALA A 43 4.94 -5.27 -2.19
N SER A 44 4.50 -4.44 -3.13
CA SER A 44 5.25 -4.19 -4.38
C SER A 44 6.58 -3.48 -4.15
N LEU A 45 6.65 -2.53 -3.20
CA LEU A 45 7.89 -1.87 -2.80
C LEU A 45 8.90 -2.85 -2.20
N GLN A 46 8.44 -3.72 -1.30
CA GLN A 46 9.28 -4.74 -0.70
C GLN A 46 9.81 -5.74 -1.74
N ALA A 47 8.94 -6.18 -2.66
CA ALA A 47 9.33 -7.05 -3.76
C ALA A 47 10.33 -6.38 -4.71
N ALA A 48 10.10 -5.11 -5.07
CA ALA A 48 11.02 -4.33 -5.91
C ALA A 48 12.39 -4.16 -5.25
N ALA A 49 12.43 -3.84 -3.95
CA ALA A 49 13.68 -3.76 -3.19
C ALA A 49 14.44 -5.09 -3.17
N ALA A 50 13.74 -6.20 -2.92
CA ALA A 50 14.33 -7.54 -2.91
C ALA A 50 14.86 -7.96 -4.30
N MET A 51 14.13 -7.65 -5.37
CA MET A 51 14.58 -7.91 -6.75
C MET A 51 15.81 -7.07 -7.11
N ALA A 52 15.79 -5.77 -6.83
CA ALA A 52 16.93 -4.88 -7.09
C ALA A 52 18.19 -5.33 -6.35
N HIS A 53 18.05 -5.74 -5.08
CA HIS A 53 19.16 -6.28 -4.31
C HIS A 53 19.76 -7.55 -4.95
N ARG A 54 18.92 -8.48 -5.43
CA ARG A 54 19.37 -9.70 -6.12
C ARG A 54 20.07 -9.43 -7.45
N LEU A 55 19.71 -8.35 -8.12
CA LEU A 55 20.32 -7.93 -9.39
C LEU A 55 21.59 -7.08 -9.21
N GLY A 56 21.96 -6.74 -7.96
CA GLY A 56 23.11 -5.90 -7.65
C GLY A 56 22.85 -4.40 -7.81
N ASP A 57 21.61 -3.99 -8.05
CA ASP A 57 21.22 -2.57 -8.10
C ASP A 57 20.94 -2.05 -6.69
N HIS A 58 22.01 -1.78 -5.95
CA HIS A 58 21.94 -1.36 -4.56
C HIS A 58 21.27 -0.01 -4.38
N ALA A 59 21.41 0.91 -5.33
CA ALA A 59 20.78 2.23 -5.27
C ALA A 59 19.26 2.12 -5.38
N TYR A 60 18.74 1.31 -6.30
CA TYR A 60 17.30 1.05 -6.39
C TYR A 60 16.78 0.26 -5.18
N ALA A 61 17.55 -0.71 -4.68
CA ALA A 61 17.18 -1.46 -3.48
C ALA A 61 17.01 -0.55 -2.26
N GLU A 62 17.96 0.38 -2.05
CA GLU A 62 17.90 1.36 -0.97
C GLU A 62 16.71 2.32 -1.14
N LYS A 63 16.53 2.89 -2.34
CA LYS A 63 15.40 3.77 -2.67
C LYS A 63 14.06 3.14 -2.28
N PHE A 64 13.80 1.90 -2.70
CA PHE A 64 12.53 1.25 -2.41
C PHE A 64 12.42 0.71 -0.99
N THR A 65 13.53 0.39 -0.34
CA THR A 65 13.52 0.03 1.10
C THR A 65 13.10 1.23 1.95
N ILE A 66 13.65 2.41 1.68
CA ILE A 66 13.28 3.65 2.39
C ILE A 66 11.78 3.93 2.18
N LYS A 67 11.31 3.89 0.94
CA LYS A 67 9.90 4.13 0.64
C LYS A 67 8.97 3.08 1.26
N PHE A 68 9.34 1.81 1.24
CA PHE A 68 8.61 0.74 1.93
C PHE A 68 8.43 1.03 3.42
N LEU A 69 9.49 1.47 4.11
CA LEU A 69 9.42 1.78 5.54
C LEU A 69 8.51 2.98 5.83
N MET A 70 8.59 4.03 5.01
CA MET A 70 7.71 5.20 5.11
C MET A 70 6.24 4.80 4.90
N ALA A 71 5.97 4.12 3.79
CA ALA A 71 4.63 3.67 3.39
C ALA A 71 3.99 2.77 4.44
N LYS A 72 4.75 1.83 4.99
CA LYS A 72 4.30 0.93 6.07
C LYS A 72 3.88 1.73 7.30
N ASN A 73 4.72 2.65 7.76
CA ASN A 73 4.42 3.46 8.95
C ASN A 73 3.17 4.33 8.74
N ALA A 74 3.05 4.96 7.58
CA ALA A 74 1.89 5.73 7.20
C ALA A 74 0.62 4.89 7.18
N PHE A 75 0.66 3.69 6.58
CA PHE A 75 -0.48 2.77 6.45
C PHE A 75 -1.02 2.35 7.82
N GLU A 76 -0.14 1.93 8.73
CA GLU A 76 -0.52 1.62 10.11
C GLU A 76 -1.13 2.85 10.80
N SER A 77 -0.46 4.00 10.74
CA SER A 77 -0.92 5.20 11.43
C SER A 77 -2.29 5.72 10.95
N LYS A 78 -2.57 5.59 9.66
CA LYS A 78 -3.76 6.16 9.02
C LYS A 78 -4.95 5.19 9.02
N LEU A 79 -4.72 3.87 8.94
CA LEU A 79 -5.80 2.89 8.73
C LEU A 79 -6.02 1.93 9.90
N TRP A 80 -5.04 1.68 10.77
CA TRP A 80 -5.23 0.76 11.90
C TRP A 80 -6.14 1.38 12.96
N ASN A 81 -7.24 0.71 13.27
CA ASN A 81 -8.23 1.19 14.26
C ASN A 81 -8.16 0.48 15.61
N GLY A 82 -7.15 -0.36 15.84
CA GLY A 82 -7.02 -1.20 17.04
C GLY A 82 -7.57 -2.62 16.89
N SER A 83 -8.20 -2.97 15.77
CA SER A 83 -8.71 -4.33 15.53
C SER A 83 -8.59 -4.80 14.08
N TYR A 84 -8.76 -3.90 13.11
CA TYR A 84 -8.59 -4.15 11.68
C TYR A 84 -8.12 -2.87 10.97
N PHE A 85 -7.84 -2.96 9.67
CA PHE A 85 -7.58 -1.78 8.85
C PHE A 85 -8.89 -1.24 8.27
N ASN A 86 -9.17 0.04 8.52
CA ASN A 86 -10.28 0.76 7.90
C ASN A 86 -10.22 0.59 6.37
N TYR A 87 -11.38 0.54 5.72
CA TYR A 87 -11.49 0.40 4.27
C TYR A 87 -10.66 1.46 3.53
N ASP A 88 -10.82 2.72 3.96
CA ASP A 88 -10.04 3.85 3.48
C ASP A 88 -9.84 4.93 4.56
N SER A 89 -9.01 5.92 4.24
CA SER A 89 -8.71 7.06 5.13
C SER A 89 -9.76 8.19 5.07
N GLY A 90 -10.88 7.96 4.38
CA GLY A 90 -11.95 8.93 4.22
C GLY A 90 -12.81 9.11 5.47
N ASN A 91 -13.79 10.02 5.35
CA ASN A 91 -14.79 10.30 6.40
C ASN A 91 -16.21 9.83 6.00
N SER A 92 -16.31 8.96 5.00
CA SER A 92 -17.59 8.44 4.52
C SER A 92 -18.18 7.41 5.49
N SER A 93 -19.46 7.09 5.33
CA SER A 93 -20.12 6.07 6.16
C SER A 93 -19.50 4.66 5.98
N ASN A 94 -18.86 4.39 4.85
CA ASN A 94 -18.21 3.11 4.54
C ASN A 94 -16.69 3.09 4.79
N SER A 95 -16.08 4.22 5.18
CA SER A 95 -14.62 4.28 5.46
C SER A 95 -14.18 3.30 6.57
N LYS A 96 -15.10 2.91 7.46
CA LYS A 96 -14.86 1.93 8.54
C LYS A 96 -15.35 0.51 8.21
N SER A 97 -15.73 0.23 6.96
CA SER A 97 -16.14 -1.11 6.56
C SER A 97 -14.97 -2.09 6.63
N ILE A 98 -15.26 -3.34 6.98
CA ILE A 98 -14.28 -4.43 6.93
C ILE A 98 -14.27 -4.96 5.50
N GLN A 99 -13.17 -4.75 4.78
CA GLN A 99 -12.97 -5.38 3.48
C GLN A 99 -12.31 -6.74 3.67
N ALA A 100 -12.85 -7.78 3.01
CA ALA A 100 -12.27 -9.12 3.05
C ALA A 100 -10.84 -9.14 2.51
N ASP A 101 -10.55 -8.29 1.53
CA ASP A 101 -9.25 -8.21 0.86
C ASP A 101 -8.33 -7.09 1.41
N GLN A 102 -8.60 -6.58 2.62
CA GLN A 102 -7.85 -5.45 3.20
C GLN A 102 -6.33 -5.71 3.34
N LEU A 103 -5.90 -6.99 3.33
CA LEU A 103 -4.50 -7.42 3.43
C LEU A 103 -4.01 -8.18 2.19
N ALA A 104 -4.54 -7.86 1.00
CA ALA A 104 -4.12 -8.50 -0.26
C ALA A 104 -2.59 -8.50 -0.47
N GLY A 105 -1.91 -7.41 -0.08
CA GLY A 105 -0.45 -7.32 -0.16
C GLY A 105 0.29 -8.33 0.73
N GLN A 106 -0.22 -8.59 1.95
CA GLN A 106 0.34 -9.62 2.85
C GLN A 106 0.27 -11.01 2.22
N TRP A 107 -0.82 -11.31 1.52
CA TRP A 107 -0.94 -12.57 0.77
C TRP A 107 0.12 -12.67 -0.34
N TYR A 108 0.41 -11.57 -1.05
CA TYR A 108 1.44 -11.55 -2.10
C TYR A 108 2.87 -11.69 -1.55
N VAL A 109 3.22 -11.04 -0.43
CA VAL A 109 4.56 -11.20 0.15
C VAL A 109 4.78 -12.61 0.68
N ALA A 110 3.77 -13.20 1.33
CA ALA A 110 3.83 -14.60 1.75
C ALA A 110 4.02 -15.55 0.56
N SER A 111 3.25 -15.36 -0.51
CA SER A 111 3.34 -16.16 -1.74
C SER A 111 4.69 -15.98 -2.47
N SER A 112 5.35 -14.83 -2.27
CA SER A 112 6.65 -14.52 -2.87
C SER A 112 7.85 -14.94 -2.00
N GLY A 113 7.62 -15.54 -0.83
CA GLY A 113 8.67 -15.90 0.12
C GLY A 113 9.36 -14.69 0.77
N LEU A 114 8.67 -13.55 0.83
CA LEU A 114 9.14 -12.32 1.48
C LEU A 114 8.64 -12.25 2.93
N PRO A 115 9.36 -11.57 3.84
CA PRO A 115 8.92 -11.45 5.23
C PRO A 115 7.67 -10.57 5.34
N SER A 116 6.77 -10.91 6.26
CA SER A 116 5.62 -10.07 6.60
C SER A 116 6.07 -8.70 7.08
N PHE A 117 5.23 -7.70 6.84
CA PHE A 117 5.43 -6.34 7.31
C PHE A 117 4.35 -5.93 8.28
#